data_AF-A0A929XIJ4-F1
#
_entry.id   AF-A0A929XIJ4-F1
#
_cell.length_a   1.000
_cell.length_b   1.000
_cell.length_c   1.000
_cell.angle_alpha   90.00
_cell.angle_beta   90.00
_cell.angle_gamma   90.00
#
_symmetry.space_group_name_H-M   'P 1'
#
loop_
_entity.id
_entity.type
_entity.pdbx_description
1 polymer ?
#
loop_
_entity_poly.entity_id
_entity_poly.type
_entity_poly.pdbx_seq_one_letter_code
_entity_poly.pdbx_strand_id
1 'polypeptide(L)'
;MKEMLMRDFDYIASPEKLLTSEIVQMVSSIHEHKGKQELFLESNVDELKTLLEVALIQSTGASNRIEGIFTSDKRLEELVSQKAEPRNRSEQEIAGYREVLSTIHEGYEYINPRPNIVLQLHRDLYSYSQGAAGGSYKNSDNVIAETDSEGHQKVRFIPVPAFQTAEVMEELCTRFLEAWEADRIDKLVLIPMFILDFLCIHPFNDGNGRMSRLLTLLLFYKAGYIVGKYVSMEMLIEKTKETYYEALQASSAGWHEGENSYEPFVKYYLGIMQKAYNEFESRVEHLKRRSLSKPDRIKAVIDHKVGKITKKEIMELCPDISRVTVERTLTDLVKSGYIAKVGAGPSTGYVRI
;
A
#
# COMPACT_ATOMS: atom_id res chain seq x y z
N MET A 1 -10.81 -17.04 39.13
CA MET A 1 -10.62 -16.45 37.78
C MET A 1 -10.16 -15.03 38.00
N LYS A 2 -8.96 -14.65 37.56
CA LYS A 2 -8.65 -13.22 37.41
C LYS A 2 -9.65 -12.69 36.39
N GLU A 3 -10.46 -11.70 36.72
CA GLU A 3 -11.09 -10.87 35.69
C GLU A 3 -9.94 -10.38 34.80
N MET A 4 -9.85 -10.89 33.57
CA MET A 4 -9.04 -10.24 32.56
C MET A 4 -9.75 -8.91 32.30
N LEU A 5 -9.12 -7.83 32.74
CA LEU A 5 -9.57 -6.47 32.44
C LEU A 5 -9.70 -6.35 30.91
N MET A 6 -10.83 -5.84 30.46
CA MET A 6 -11.04 -5.52 29.05
C MET A 6 -9.97 -4.52 28.62
N ARG A 7 -9.35 -4.78 27.46
CA ARG A 7 -8.33 -3.88 26.89
C ARG A 7 -8.96 -2.51 26.64
N ASP A 8 -8.30 -1.48 27.13
CA ASP A 8 -8.62 -0.09 26.79
C ASP A 8 -7.87 0.31 25.51
N PHE A 9 -8.60 0.75 24.48
CA PHE A 9 -8.04 1.22 23.22
C PHE A 9 -7.88 2.74 23.25
N ASP A 10 -6.89 3.22 24.01
CA ASP A 10 -6.59 4.64 24.10
C ASP A 10 -5.80 5.13 22.87
N TYR A 11 -6.52 5.51 21.82
CA TYR A 11 -5.95 6.15 20.62
C TYR A 11 -5.78 7.67 20.74
N ILE A 12 -5.98 8.24 21.94
CA ILE A 12 -5.82 9.67 22.18
C ILE A 12 -4.47 9.93 22.84
N ALA A 13 -4.15 9.26 23.96
CA ALA A 13 -2.90 9.49 24.67
C ALA A 13 -1.78 8.51 24.28
N SER A 14 -2.08 7.26 23.94
CA SER A 14 -1.04 6.28 23.54
C SER A 14 -0.16 6.76 22.37
N PRO A 15 -0.68 7.46 21.36
CA PRO A 15 0.14 7.96 20.24
C PRO A 15 1.17 9.02 20.64
N GLU A 16 1.06 9.69 21.79
CA GLU A 16 2.04 10.72 22.19
C GLU A 16 3.47 10.15 22.27
N LYS A 17 3.61 8.90 22.73
CA LYS A 17 4.89 8.20 22.80
C LYS A 17 5.48 7.86 21.41
N LEU A 18 4.64 7.86 20.38
CA LEU A 18 5.01 7.55 19.00
C LEU A 18 5.51 8.77 18.22
N LEU A 19 5.36 9.99 18.75
CA LEU A 19 5.83 11.23 18.11
C LEU A 19 7.34 11.44 18.28
N THR A 20 8.12 10.39 18.07
CA THR A 20 9.59 10.46 18.06
C THR A 20 10.07 11.21 16.82
N SER A 21 11.29 11.76 16.86
CA SER A 21 11.87 12.48 15.71
C SER A 21 11.90 11.64 14.44
N GLU A 22 12.15 10.34 14.56
CA GLU A 22 12.17 9.39 13.44
C GLU A 22 10.79 9.21 12.82
N ILE A 23 9.76 8.92 13.62
CA ILE A 23 8.39 8.75 13.13
C ILE A 23 7.88 10.05 12.50
N VAL A 24 8.12 11.20 13.14
CA VAL A 24 7.73 12.51 12.59
C VAL A 24 8.40 12.77 11.24
N GLN A 25 9.68 12.42 11.08
CA GLN A 25 10.38 12.54 9.80
C GLN A 25 9.80 11.59 8.73
N MET A 26 9.48 10.35 9.09
CA MET A 26 8.86 9.40 8.17
C MET A 26 7.48 9.88 7.71
N VAL A 27 6.63 10.31 8.65
CA VAL A 27 5.30 10.89 8.37
C VAL A 27 5.42 12.11 7.46
N SER A 28 6.33 13.04 7.77
CA SER A 28 6.55 14.25 6.96
C SER A 28 6.97 13.90 5.53
N SER A 29 7.88 12.94 5.36
CA SER A 29 8.30 12.44 4.05
C SER A 29 7.14 11.83 3.27
N ILE A 30 6.27 11.05 3.91
CA ILE A 30 5.10 10.44 3.25
C ILE A 30 4.09 11.52 2.83
N HIS A 31 3.88 12.58 3.62
CA HIS A 31 3.05 13.71 3.22
C HIS A 31 3.60 14.44 1.99
N GLU A 32 4.92 14.61 1.90
CA GLU A 32 5.55 15.17 0.70
C GLU A 32 5.28 14.30 -0.54
N HIS A 33 5.43 12.97 -0.40
CA HIS A 33 5.11 12.03 -1.47
C HIS A 33 3.63 12.06 -1.87
N LYS A 34 2.71 12.17 -0.90
CA LYS A 34 1.27 12.35 -1.18
C LYS A 34 1.02 13.63 -2.00
N GLY A 35 1.68 14.73 -1.69
CA GLY A 35 1.60 15.96 -2.51
C GLY A 35 2.08 15.75 -3.95
N LYS A 36 3.17 15.00 -4.16
CA LYS A 36 3.65 14.65 -5.51
C LYS A 36 2.70 13.70 -6.25
N GLN A 37 2.06 12.78 -5.53
CA GLN A 37 1.08 11.84 -6.08
C GLN A 37 -0.03 12.59 -6.84
N GLU A 38 -0.58 13.67 -6.27
CA GLU A 38 -1.66 14.46 -6.89
C GLU A 38 -1.25 15.00 -8.27
N LEU A 39 -0.02 15.51 -8.41
CA LEU A 39 0.53 15.98 -9.68
C LEU A 39 0.66 14.85 -10.72
N PHE A 40 0.99 13.64 -10.27
CA PHE A 40 1.10 12.48 -11.16
C PHE A 40 -0.26 11.98 -11.64
N LEU A 41 -1.29 12.03 -10.78
CA LEU A 41 -2.66 11.62 -11.13
C LEU A 41 -3.25 12.49 -12.24
N GLU A 42 -3.03 13.80 -12.18
CA GLU A 42 -3.52 14.74 -13.21
C GLU A 42 -2.82 14.56 -14.56
N SER A 43 -1.55 14.14 -14.55
CA SER A 43 -0.68 14.20 -15.73
C SER A 43 -0.53 12.88 -16.51
N ASN A 44 -0.96 11.72 -15.99
CA ASN A 44 -0.55 10.39 -16.52
C ASN A 44 -1.68 9.35 -16.52
N VAL A 45 -2.87 9.71 -16.96
CA VAL A 45 -4.08 8.87 -16.80
C VAL A 45 -3.96 7.48 -17.44
N ASP A 46 -3.34 7.35 -18.63
CA ASP A 46 -3.23 6.05 -19.31
C ASP A 46 -2.12 5.17 -18.72
N GLU A 47 -0.97 5.75 -18.35
CA GLU A 47 0.11 5.05 -17.64
C GLU A 47 -0.38 4.48 -16.30
N LEU A 48 -1.26 5.20 -15.60
CA LEU A 48 -1.82 4.79 -14.32
C LEU A 48 -2.76 3.58 -14.45
N LYS A 49 -3.45 3.40 -15.59
CA LYS A 49 -4.26 2.19 -15.83
C LYS A 49 -3.39 0.94 -15.88
N THR A 50 -2.26 1.00 -16.59
CA THR A 50 -1.33 -0.14 -16.64
C THR A 50 -0.75 -0.45 -15.27
N LEU A 51 -0.39 0.58 -14.49
CA LEU A 51 0.09 0.38 -13.12
C LEU A 51 -0.97 -0.23 -12.21
N LEU A 52 -2.23 0.19 -12.36
CA LEU A 52 -3.36 -0.37 -11.63
C LEU A 52 -3.55 -1.86 -11.90
N GLU A 53 -3.58 -2.27 -13.17
CA GLU A 53 -3.74 -3.68 -13.55
C GLU A 53 -2.62 -4.55 -12.97
N VAL A 54 -1.37 -4.09 -13.08
CA VAL A 54 -0.21 -4.80 -12.53
C VAL A 54 -0.28 -4.87 -11.00
N ALA A 55 -0.63 -3.77 -10.33
CA ALA A 55 -0.74 -3.72 -8.88
C ALA A 55 -1.84 -4.62 -8.34
N LEU A 56 -2.98 -4.73 -9.01
CA LEU A 56 -4.08 -5.63 -8.63
C LEU A 56 -3.64 -7.10 -8.64
N ILE A 57 -2.94 -7.53 -9.71
CA ILE A 57 -2.39 -8.89 -9.82
C ILE A 57 -1.36 -9.13 -8.72
N GLN A 58 -0.42 -8.20 -8.54
CA GLN A 58 0.63 -8.31 -7.53
C GLN A 58 0.06 -8.37 -6.10
N SER A 59 -0.90 -7.51 -5.77
CA SER A 59 -1.51 -7.43 -4.43
C SER A 59 -2.32 -8.67 -4.10
N THR A 60 -3.15 -9.12 -5.05
CA THR A 60 -3.93 -10.36 -4.90
C THR A 60 -3.00 -11.56 -4.70
N GLY A 61 -1.97 -11.69 -5.55
CA GLY A 61 -1.00 -12.78 -5.44
C GLY A 61 -0.22 -12.76 -4.13
N ALA A 62 0.42 -11.63 -3.83
CA ALA A 62 1.32 -11.50 -2.68
C ALA A 62 0.61 -11.70 -1.35
N SER A 63 -0.57 -11.10 -1.18
CA SER A 63 -1.34 -11.24 0.05
C SER A 63 -1.73 -12.70 0.32
N ASN A 64 -2.12 -13.44 -0.72
CA ASN A 64 -2.46 -14.86 -0.58
C ASN A 64 -1.21 -15.73 -0.34
N ARG A 65 -0.09 -15.44 -1.01
CA ARG A 65 1.17 -16.19 -0.82
C ARG A 65 1.75 -16.07 0.59
N ILE A 66 1.55 -14.93 1.26
CA ILE A 66 1.92 -14.78 2.68
C ILE A 66 1.22 -15.82 3.57
N GLU A 67 -0.02 -16.19 3.23
CA GLU A 67 -0.80 -17.22 3.95
C GLU A 67 -0.58 -18.63 3.39
N GLY A 68 0.40 -18.83 2.50
CA GLY A 68 0.67 -20.13 1.89
C GLY A 68 -0.33 -20.53 0.79
N ILE A 69 -1.10 -19.58 0.25
CA ILE A 69 -2.08 -19.82 -0.81
C ILE A 69 -1.43 -19.48 -2.16
N PHE A 70 -1.29 -20.49 -3.02
CA PHE A 70 -0.58 -20.38 -4.30
C PHE A 70 -1.40 -20.87 -5.49
N THR A 71 -1.13 -20.27 -6.64
CA THR A 71 -1.46 -20.78 -7.99
C THR A 71 -0.36 -20.33 -8.95
N SER A 72 -0.39 -20.75 -10.22
CA SER A 72 0.59 -20.28 -11.21
C SER A 72 0.32 -18.83 -11.63
N ASP A 73 1.35 -18.10 -12.06
CA ASP A 73 1.20 -16.69 -12.49
C ASP A 73 0.13 -16.52 -13.57
N LYS A 74 0.11 -17.42 -14.57
CA LYS A 74 -0.94 -17.44 -15.61
C LYS A 74 -2.33 -17.59 -15.02
N ARG A 75 -2.52 -18.49 -14.05
CA ARG A 75 -3.82 -18.69 -13.39
C ARG A 75 -4.19 -17.49 -12.53
N LEU A 76 -3.24 -16.91 -11.81
CA LEU A 76 -3.46 -15.68 -11.03
C LEU A 76 -3.94 -14.54 -11.93
N GLU A 77 -3.29 -14.32 -13.06
CA GLU A 77 -3.71 -13.31 -14.06
C GLU A 77 -5.10 -13.57 -14.61
N GLU A 78 -5.41 -14.83 -14.98
CA GLU A 78 -6.73 -15.23 -15.48
C GLU A 78 -7.83 -15.00 -14.44
N LEU A 79 -7.56 -15.31 -13.16
CA LEU A 79 -8.48 -15.09 -12.05
C LEU A 79 -8.67 -13.59 -11.79
N VAL A 80 -7.58 -12.83 -11.66
CA VAL A 80 -7.67 -11.38 -11.38
C VAL A 80 -8.37 -10.63 -12.53
N SER A 81 -8.13 -11.04 -13.78
CA SER A 81 -8.79 -10.48 -14.96
C SER A 81 -10.21 -11.04 -15.22
N GLN A 82 -10.74 -11.89 -14.34
CA GLN A 82 -12.05 -12.56 -14.48
C GLN A 82 -12.22 -13.34 -15.80
N LYS A 83 -11.13 -13.86 -16.37
CA LYS A 83 -11.14 -14.68 -17.59
C LYS A 83 -11.31 -16.18 -17.31
N ALA A 84 -11.31 -16.57 -16.05
CA ALA A 84 -11.52 -17.95 -15.64
C ALA A 84 -12.17 -18.06 -14.26
N GLU A 85 -12.95 -19.12 -14.08
CA GLU A 85 -13.49 -19.51 -12.78
C GLU A 85 -12.41 -20.22 -11.92
N PRO A 86 -12.49 -20.10 -10.57
CA PRO A 86 -11.61 -20.82 -9.66
C PRO A 86 -11.92 -22.32 -9.65
N ARG A 87 -10.87 -23.15 -9.64
CA ARG A 87 -10.99 -24.61 -9.79
C ARG A 87 -10.73 -25.40 -8.52
N ASN A 88 -10.09 -24.77 -7.53
CA ASN A 88 -9.72 -25.39 -6.27
C ASN A 88 -9.79 -24.36 -5.13
N ARG A 89 -9.61 -24.82 -3.90
CA ARG A 89 -9.68 -23.97 -2.70
C ARG A 89 -8.75 -22.74 -2.79
N SER A 90 -7.49 -22.92 -3.18
CA SER A 90 -6.54 -21.81 -3.29
C SER A 90 -7.01 -20.75 -4.29
N GLU A 91 -7.51 -21.18 -5.45
CA GLU A 91 -8.03 -20.26 -6.46
C GLU A 91 -9.33 -19.57 -6.01
N GLN A 92 -10.20 -20.24 -5.24
CA GLN A 92 -11.40 -19.64 -4.65
C GLN A 92 -11.02 -18.53 -3.68
N GLU A 93 -10.03 -18.79 -2.82
CA GLU A 93 -9.54 -17.81 -1.85
C GLU A 93 -8.85 -16.61 -2.53
N ILE A 94 -8.11 -16.86 -3.61
CA ILE A 94 -7.54 -15.81 -4.47
C ILE A 94 -8.66 -14.96 -5.11
N ALA A 95 -9.70 -15.60 -5.65
CA ALA A 95 -10.83 -14.90 -6.26
C ALA A 95 -11.63 -14.07 -5.23
N GLY A 96 -11.84 -14.59 -4.02
CA GLY A 96 -12.49 -13.84 -2.94
C GLY A 96 -11.67 -12.63 -2.49
N TYR A 97 -10.34 -12.76 -2.38
CA TYR A 97 -9.48 -11.61 -2.09
C TYR A 97 -9.58 -10.52 -3.16
N ARG A 98 -9.56 -10.92 -4.44
CA ARG A 98 -9.74 -10.00 -5.58
C ARG A 98 -11.03 -9.20 -5.44
N GLU A 99 -12.15 -9.82 -5.10
CA GLU A 99 -13.44 -9.12 -4.95
C GLU A 99 -13.41 -8.05 -3.86
N VAL A 100 -12.87 -8.40 -2.68
CA VAL A 100 -12.77 -7.44 -1.58
C VAL A 100 -11.81 -6.30 -1.93
N LEU A 101 -10.69 -6.61 -2.59
CA LEU A 101 -9.75 -5.61 -3.08
C LEU A 101 -10.40 -4.64 -4.08
N SER A 102 -11.17 -5.15 -5.05
CA SER A 102 -11.92 -4.33 -6.02
C SER A 102 -12.92 -3.41 -5.32
N THR A 103 -13.69 -3.97 -4.37
CA THR A 103 -14.64 -3.22 -3.54
C THR A 103 -13.96 -2.06 -2.81
N ILE A 104 -12.78 -2.30 -2.24
CA ILE A 104 -12.00 -1.24 -1.59
C ILE A 104 -11.48 -0.22 -2.61
N HIS A 105 -10.96 -0.65 -3.76
CA HIS A 105 -10.42 0.26 -4.78
C HIS A 105 -11.48 1.24 -5.32
N GLU A 106 -12.72 0.77 -5.45
CA GLU A 106 -13.84 1.52 -6.03
C GLU A 106 -14.67 2.27 -4.98
N GLY A 107 -14.77 1.75 -3.75
CA GLY A 107 -15.75 2.19 -2.76
C GLY A 107 -15.19 2.69 -1.42
N TYR A 108 -13.88 2.77 -1.23
CA TYR A 108 -13.24 3.09 0.07
C TYR A 108 -13.83 4.32 0.80
N GLU A 109 -14.25 5.35 0.06
CA GLU A 109 -14.83 6.57 0.63
C GLU A 109 -16.03 6.27 1.54
N TYR A 110 -16.85 5.29 1.17
CA TYR A 110 -18.11 4.94 1.85
C TYR A 110 -17.98 3.78 2.84
N ILE A 111 -16.84 3.08 2.86
CA ILE A 111 -16.61 1.92 3.71
C ILE A 111 -16.01 2.42 5.03
N ASN A 112 -16.72 2.27 6.14
CA ASN A 112 -16.21 2.60 7.47
C ASN A 112 -15.94 1.30 8.24
N PRO A 113 -14.82 1.17 8.97
CA PRO A 113 -14.44 -0.07 9.67
C PRO A 113 -15.30 -0.30 10.92
N ARG A 114 -16.59 -0.54 10.73
CA ARG A 114 -17.53 -0.96 11.77
C ARG A 114 -17.58 -2.49 11.84
N PRO A 115 -17.94 -3.09 12.98
CA PRO A 115 -17.93 -4.55 13.16
C PRO A 115 -18.69 -5.31 12.07
N ASN A 116 -19.89 -4.84 11.70
CA ASN A 116 -20.70 -5.41 10.63
C ASN A 116 -20.05 -5.30 9.24
N ILE A 117 -19.33 -4.21 8.97
CA ILE A 117 -18.59 -4.03 7.71
C ILE A 117 -17.39 -4.96 7.67
N VAL A 118 -16.65 -5.10 8.77
CA VAL A 118 -15.53 -6.03 8.88
C VAL A 118 -16.00 -7.48 8.68
N LEU A 119 -17.13 -7.86 9.27
CA LEU A 119 -17.78 -9.16 9.03
C LEU A 119 -18.22 -9.30 7.57
N GLN A 120 -18.79 -8.28 6.96
CA GLN A 120 -19.19 -8.31 5.55
C GLN A 120 -17.99 -8.51 4.62
N LEU A 121 -16.92 -7.74 4.77
CA LEU A 121 -15.72 -7.89 3.95
C LEU A 121 -15.09 -9.28 4.15
N HIS A 122 -15.10 -9.81 5.38
CA HIS A 122 -14.66 -11.17 5.66
C HIS A 122 -15.59 -12.24 5.03
N ARG A 123 -16.90 -12.02 4.97
CA ARG A 123 -17.82 -12.89 4.21
C ARG A 123 -17.46 -12.89 2.73
N ASP A 124 -17.25 -11.70 2.16
CA ASP A 124 -16.98 -11.52 0.74
C ASP A 124 -15.61 -12.10 0.34
N LEU A 125 -14.64 -12.10 1.27
CA LEU A 125 -13.34 -12.77 1.14
C LEU A 125 -13.48 -14.29 0.89
N TYR A 126 -14.54 -14.92 1.39
CA TYR A 126 -14.83 -16.35 1.23
C TYR A 126 -16.02 -16.62 0.29
N SER A 127 -16.44 -15.64 -0.51
CA SER A 127 -17.61 -15.74 -1.41
C SER A 127 -17.55 -16.89 -2.42
N TYR A 128 -16.35 -17.34 -2.79
CA TYR A 128 -16.12 -18.47 -3.70
C TYR A 128 -15.86 -19.80 -2.98
N SER A 129 -15.70 -19.79 -1.66
CA SER A 129 -15.44 -20.99 -0.87
C SER A 129 -16.74 -21.77 -0.63
N GLN A 130 -16.63 -23.09 -0.58
CA GLN A 130 -17.77 -23.93 -0.22
C GLN A 130 -18.04 -23.86 1.29
N GLY A 131 -19.29 -23.57 1.67
CA GLY A 131 -19.72 -23.43 3.07
C GLY A 131 -19.67 -21.99 3.58
N ALA A 132 -20.36 -21.73 4.69
CA ALA A 132 -20.40 -20.42 5.34
C ALA A 132 -19.10 -20.14 6.13
N ALA A 133 -17.95 -20.17 5.45
CA ALA A 133 -16.63 -20.01 6.06
C ALA A 133 -16.33 -18.55 6.48
N GLY A 134 -16.95 -17.58 5.80
CA GLY A 134 -16.77 -16.14 6.07
C GLY A 134 -17.94 -15.52 6.82
N GLY A 135 -17.72 -14.31 7.36
CA GLY A 135 -18.80 -13.48 7.92
C GLY A 135 -19.18 -13.71 9.39
N SER A 136 -18.46 -14.55 10.11
CA SER A 136 -18.70 -14.80 11.54
C SER A 136 -17.39 -14.70 12.33
N TYR A 137 -17.47 -14.24 13.58
CA TYR A 137 -16.34 -14.32 14.50
C TYR A 137 -15.99 -15.76 14.84
N LYS A 138 -14.76 -15.97 15.32
CA LYS A 138 -14.29 -17.26 15.79
C LYS A 138 -15.18 -17.82 16.89
N ASN A 139 -15.40 -19.13 16.84
CA ASN A 139 -16.23 -19.88 17.79
C ASN A 139 -15.39 -20.76 18.73
N SER A 140 -14.08 -20.77 18.55
CA SER A 140 -13.09 -21.40 19.41
C SER A 140 -11.84 -20.52 19.50
N ASP A 141 -11.09 -20.66 20.58
CA ASP A 141 -9.81 -19.97 20.71
C ASP A 141 -8.84 -20.42 19.62
N ASN A 142 -8.07 -19.48 19.10
CA ASN A 142 -7.03 -19.68 18.10
C ASN A 142 -5.69 -19.22 18.64
N VAL A 143 -4.60 -19.51 17.92
CA VAL A 143 -3.26 -19.04 18.25
C VAL A 143 -2.58 -18.53 17.00
N ILE A 144 -1.76 -17.49 17.15
CA ILE A 144 -0.84 -17.08 16.09
C ILE A 144 0.43 -17.90 16.29
N ALA A 145 0.62 -18.93 15.46
CA ALA A 145 1.79 -19.79 15.48
C ALA A 145 2.64 -19.58 14.23
N GLU A 146 3.96 -19.64 14.40
CA GLU A 146 4.90 -19.80 13.30
C GLU A 146 5.33 -21.25 13.22
N THR A 147 5.49 -21.74 12.00
CA THR A 147 6.14 -23.03 11.73
C THR A 147 7.51 -22.74 11.15
N ASP A 148 8.58 -23.20 11.80
CA ASP A 148 9.94 -23.05 11.29
C ASP A 148 10.20 -23.99 10.08
N SER A 149 11.39 -23.88 9.48
CA SER A 149 11.79 -24.71 8.33
C SER A 149 11.90 -26.21 8.65
N GLU A 150 11.91 -26.57 9.93
CA GLU A 150 11.97 -27.96 10.41
C GLU A 150 10.57 -28.51 10.78
N GLY A 151 9.53 -27.67 10.69
CA GLY A 151 8.14 -28.04 10.99
C GLY A 151 7.75 -27.84 12.45
N HIS A 152 8.60 -27.26 13.30
CA HIS A 152 8.24 -26.97 14.68
C HIS A 152 7.33 -25.76 14.77
N GLN A 153 6.22 -25.91 15.50
CA GLN A 153 5.30 -24.82 15.76
C GLN A 153 5.67 -24.08 17.04
N LYS A 154 5.89 -22.77 16.93
CA LYS A 154 6.07 -21.87 18.06
C LYS A 154 4.90 -20.90 18.12
N VAL A 155 4.18 -20.90 19.25
CA VAL A 155 3.14 -19.89 19.52
C VAL A 155 3.82 -18.54 19.67
N ARG A 156 3.49 -17.61 18.78
CA ARG A 156 3.99 -16.22 18.78
C ARG A 156 3.10 -15.32 19.63
N PHE A 157 1.79 -15.54 19.61
CA PHE A 157 0.82 -14.75 20.36
C PHE A 157 -0.45 -15.57 20.62
N ILE A 158 -1.08 -15.33 21.76
CA ILE A 158 -2.39 -15.88 22.13
C ILE A 158 -3.41 -14.75 21.97
N PRO A 159 -4.28 -14.77 20.95
CA PRO A 159 -5.31 -13.77 20.74
C PRO A 159 -6.37 -13.69 21.85
N VAL A 160 -7.23 -12.67 21.73
CA VAL A 160 -8.44 -12.52 22.58
C VAL A 160 -9.30 -13.80 22.53
N PRO A 161 -9.83 -14.30 23.67
CA PRO A 161 -10.71 -15.46 23.67
C PRO A 161 -11.95 -15.30 22.79
N ALA A 162 -12.44 -16.39 22.21
CA ALA A 162 -13.59 -16.38 21.30
C ALA A 162 -14.83 -15.71 21.91
N PHE A 163 -15.12 -15.99 23.18
CA PHE A 163 -16.31 -15.46 23.86
C PHE A 163 -16.29 -13.94 24.08
N GLN A 164 -15.11 -13.29 24.04
CA GLN A 164 -14.96 -11.83 24.19
C GLN A 164 -14.82 -11.11 22.85
N THR A 165 -14.57 -11.86 21.76
CA THR A 165 -14.14 -11.29 20.48
C THR A 165 -15.11 -10.26 19.91
N ALA A 166 -16.42 -10.52 20.01
CA ALA A 166 -17.44 -9.59 19.49
C ALA A 166 -17.41 -8.24 20.22
N GLU A 167 -17.33 -8.27 21.56
CA GLU A 167 -17.31 -7.08 22.40
C GLU A 167 -16.02 -6.26 22.19
N VAL A 168 -14.87 -6.93 22.15
CA VAL A 168 -13.58 -6.25 21.92
C VAL A 168 -13.48 -5.67 20.51
N MET A 169 -14.07 -6.32 19.49
CA MET A 169 -14.17 -5.74 18.14
C MET A 169 -15.06 -4.49 18.08
N GLU A 170 -16.17 -4.48 18.82
CA GLU A 170 -17.06 -3.31 18.93
C GLU A 170 -16.32 -2.12 19.54
N GLU A 171 -15.61 -2.35 20.66
CA GLU A 171 -14.83 -1.31 21.32
C GLU A 171 -13.68 -0.81 20.44
N LEU A 172 -12.92 -1.72 19.81
CA LEU A 172 -11.84 -1.37 18.88
C LEU A 172 -12.34 -0.43 17.77
N CYS A 173 -13.42 -0.82 17.09
CA CYS A 173 -13.99 -0.04 15.99
C CYS A 173 -14.51 1.32 16.47
N THR A 174 -15.17 1.35 17.63
CA THR A 174 -15.72 2.59 18.22
C THR A 174 -14.59 3.57 18.56
N ARG A 175 -13.59 3.14 19.32
CA ARG A 175 -12.45 3.98 19.72
C ARG A 175 -11.63 4.47 18.54
N PHE A 176 -11.43 3.61 17.54
CA PHE A 176 -10.74 4.00 16.33
C PHE A 176 -11.49 5.12 15.58
N LEU A 177 -12.82 4.98 15.41
CA LEU A 177 -13.62 5.98 14.73
C LEU A 177 -13.68 7.29 15.52
N GLU A 178 -13.78 7.24 16.86
CA GLU A 178 -13.71 8.43 17.71
C GLU A 178 -12.38 9.19 17.51
N ALA A 179 -11.25 8.48 17.54
CA ALA A 179 -9.93 9.08 17.31
C ALA A 179 -9.73 9.56 15.86
N TRP A 180 -10.32 8.85 14.90
CA TRP A 180 -10.30 9.24 13.49
C TRP A 180 -11.00 10.59 13.28
N GLU A 181 -12.22 10.75 13.80
CA GLU A 181 -13.01 11.99 13.68
C GLU A 181 -12.48 13.14 14.54
N ALA A 182 -11.87 12.84 15.69
CA ALA A 182 -11.24 13.86 16.53
C ALA A 182 -10.04 14.54 15.85
N ASP A 183 -9.43 13.87 14.86
CA ASP A 183 -8.35 14.37 14.00
C ASP A 183 -7.16 14.98 14.74
N ARG A 184 -6.83 14.42 15.92
CA ARG A 184 -5.71 14.89 16.76
C ARG A 184 -4.38 14.20 16.44
N ILE A 185 -4.45 13.01 15.87
CA ILE A 185 -3.31 12.14 15.58
C ILE A 185 -3.27 11.88 14.09
N ASP A 186 -2.07 11.92 13.51
CA ASP A 186 -1.85 11.65 12.11
C ASP A 186 -2.35 10.24 11.73
N LYS A 187 -3.10 10.15 10.64
CA LYS A 187 -3.70 8.89 10.19
C LYS A 187 -2.65 7.84 9.83
N LEU A 188 -1.44 8.25 9.41
CA LEU A 188 -0.34 7.33 9.16
C LEU A 188 0.17 6.62 10.44
N VAL A 189 -0.08 7.19 11.62
CA VAL A 189 0.24 6.57 12.92
C VAL A 189 -0.97 5.78 13.43
N LEU A 190 -2.17 6.37 13.35
CA LEU A 190 -3.40 5.77 13.86
C LEU A 190 -3.75 4.45 13.15
N ILE A 191 -3.54 4.36 11.83
CA ILE A 191 -3.91 3.18 11.04
C ILE A 191 -3.11 1.93 11.47
N PRO A 192 -1.76 1.93 11.52
CA PRO A 192 -1.02 0.76 12.00
C PRO A 192 -1.39 0.32 13.42
N MET A 193 -1.78 1.26 14.30
CA MET A 193 -2.25 0.91 15.65
C MET A 193 -3.53 0.06 15.60
N PHE A 194 -4.54 0.50 14.85
CA PHE A 194 -5.76 -0.26 14.64
C PHE A 194 -5.49 -1.65 14.03
N ILE A 195 -4.57 -1.72 13.06
CA ILE A 195 -4.23 -2.99 12.40
C ILE A 195 -3.51 -3.94 13.36
N LEU A 196 -2.64 -3.43 14.23
CA LEU A 196 -2.01 -4.23 15.28
C LEU A 196 -3.06 -4.81 16.23
N ASP A 197 -3.97 -3.96 16.72
CA ASP A 197 -5.01 -4.36 17.67
C ASP A 197 -5.98 -5.37 17.04
N PHE A 198 -6.39 -5.17 15.79
CA PHE A 198 -7.16 -6.15 15.02
C PHE A 198 -6.45 -7.52 14.94
N LEU A 199 -5.14 -7.52 14.68
CA LEU A 199 -4.36 -8.76 14.61
C LEU A 199 -4.20 -9.44 15.98
N CYS A 200 -4.15 -8.66 17.07
CA CYS A 200 -4.12 -9.19 18.44
C CYS A 200 -5.49 -9.75 18.88
N ILE A 201 -6.59 -9.17 18.42
CA ILE A 201 -7.93 -9.77 18.61
C ILE A 201 -8.05 -11.07 17.80
N HIS A 202 -7.54 -11.06 16.56
CA HIS A 202 -7.58 -12.19 15.63
C HIS A 202 -9.01 -12.76 15.51
N PRO A 203 -9.98 -11.95 15.06
CA PRO A 203 -11.40 -12.18 15.31
C PRO A 203 -12.02 -13.34 14.54
N PHE A 204 -11.34 -13.87 13.53
CA PHE A 204 -11.87 -14.92 12.65
C PHE A 204 -11.13 -16.26 12.85
N ASN A 205 -11.79 -17.36 12.48
CA ASN A 205 -11.15 -18.68 12.49
C ASN A 205 -10.03 -18.80 11.45
N ASP A 206 -10.13 -18.06 10.34
CA ASP A 206 -9.14 -17.99 9.26
C ASP A 206 -9.25 -16.61 8.57
N GLY A 207 -8.28 -16.23 7.75
CA GLY A 207 -8.35 -15.03 6.92
C GLY A 207 -7.93 -13.72 7.59
N ASN A 208 -7.54 -13.74 8.87
CA ASN A 208 -7.17 -12.54 9.63
C ASN A 208 -6.01 -11.76 9.00
N GLY A 209 -4.96 -12.44 8.52
CA GLY A 209 -3.83 -11.76 7.84
C GLY A 209 -4.23 -11.09 6.54
N ARG A 210 -5.09 -11.73 5.74
CA ARG A 210 -5.64 -11.14 4.50
C ARG A 210 -6.54 -9.95 4.80
N MET A 211 -7.42 -10.09 5.80
CA MET A 211 -8.29 -9.02 6.26
C MET A 211 -7.51 -7.83 6.80
N SER A 212 -6.43 -8.05 7.57
CA SER A 212 -5.62 -6.94 8.09
C SER A 212 -4.97 -6.14 6.97
N ARG A 213 -4.45 -6.79 5.92
CA ARG A 213 -3.85 -6.13 4.75
C ARG A 213 -4.91 -5.37 3.92
N LEU A 214 -6.09 -5.95 3.71
CA LEU A 214 -7.22 -5.28 3.05
C LEU A 214 -7.69 -4.05 3.83
N LEU A 215 -7.88 -4.18 5.15
CA LEU A 215 -8.24 -3.07 6.03
C LEU A 215 -7.17 -1.98 6.05
N THR A 216 -5.88 -2.36 6.00
CA THR A 216 -4.78 -1.40 5.89
C THR A 216 -4.93 -0.54 4.63
N LEU A 217 -5.12 -1.16 3.46
CA LEU A 217 -5.32 -0.43 2.20
C LEU A 217 -6.56 0.45 2.25
N LEU A 218 -7.68 -0.09 2.74
CA LEU A 218 -8.93 0.66 2.92
C LEU A 218 -8.70 1.96 3.72
N LEU A 219 -8.04 1.85 4.87
CA LEU A 219 -7.84 2.98 5.76
C LEU A 219 -6.84 3.99 5.19
N PHE A 220 -5.76 3.54 4.54
CA PHE A 220 -4.85 4.46 3.85
C PHE A 220 -5.55 5.22 2.72
N TYR A 221 -6.42 4.55 1.96
CA TYR A 221 -7.18 5.21 0.90
C TYR A 221 -8.15 6.25 1.47
N LYS A 222 -8.85 5.94 2.57
CA LYS A 222 -9.69 6.93 3.27
C LYS A 222 -8.91 8.13 3.78
N ALA A 223 -7.64 7.95 4.16
CA ALA A 223 -6.74 9.05 4.52
C ALA A 223 -6.10 9.77 3.30
N GLY A 224 -6.48 9.39 2.08
CA GLY A 224 -6.02 9.98 0.82
C GLY A 224 -4.68 9.45 0.30
N TYR A 225 -4.14 8.37 0.89
CA TYR A 225 -2.92 7.72 0.43
C TYR A 225 -3.24 6.56 -0.50
N ILE A 226 -3.44 6.85 -1.78
CA ILE A 226 -3.90 5.86 -2.78
C ILE A 226 -2.76 5.18 -3.55
N VAL A 227 -1.51 5.31 -3.09
CA VAL A 227 -0.34 4.67 -3.74
C VAL A 227 -0.49 3.15 -3.89
N GLY A 228 -1.20 2.51 -2.96
CA GLY A 228 -1.54 1.08 -3.02
C GLY A 228 -2.30 0.65 -4.27
N LYS A 229 -2.97 1.60 -4.97
CA LYS A 229 -3.65 1.32 -6.24
C LYS A 229 -2.66 1.06 -7.38
N TYR A 230 -1.43 1.55 -7.27
CA TYR A 230 -0.45 1.54 -8.37
C TYR A 230 0.82 0.76 -8.02
N VAL A 231 1.04 0.51 -6.73
CA VAL A 231 2.13 -0.31 -6.20
C VAL A 231 1.57 -1.26 -5.15
N SER A 232 1.82 -2.55 -5.31
CA SER A 232 1.36 -3.55 -4.35
C SER A 232 2.12 -3.44 -3.03
N MET A 233 1.44 -2.95 -1.99
CA MET A 233 1.96 -2.93 -0.63
C MET A 233 2.15 -4.34 -0.08
N GLU A 234 1.26 -5.27 -0.43
CA GLU A 234 1.35 -6.66 -0.01
C GLU A 234 2.55 -7.37 -0.60
N MET A 235 2.98 -7.04 -1.83
CA MET A 235 4.23 -7.54 -2.39
C MET A 235 5.45 -7.00 -1.64
N LEU A 236 5.42 -5.75 -1.20
CA LEU A 236 6.49 -5.19 -0.35
C LEU A 236 6.54 -5.89 1.01
N ILE A 237 5.36 -6.19 1.58
CA ILE A 237 5.24 -6.96 2.82
C ILE A 237 5.73 -8.39 2.63
N GLU A 238 5.32 -9.08 1.55
CA GLU A 238 5.76 -10.45 1.22
C GLU A 238 7.29 -10.53 1.12
N LYS A 239 7.92 -9.58 0.42
CA LYS A 239 9.39 -9.49 0.29
C LYS A 239 10.10 -9.23 1.63
N THR A 240 9.38 -8.72 2.63
CA THR A 240 9.90 -8.39 3.96
C THR A 240 9.14 -9.11 5.07
N LYS A 241 8.60 -10.31 4.77
CA LYS A 241 7.69 -11.05 5.66
C LYS A 241 8.29 -11.33 7.04
N GLU A 242 9.59 -11.61 7.12
CA GLU A 242 10.27 -11.86 8.38
C GLU A 242 10.23 -10.61 9.25
N THR A 243 10.61 -9.46 8.70
CA THR A 243 10.56 -8.15 9.38
C THR A 243 9.13 -7.76 9.75
N TYR A 244 8.12 -8.10 8.94
CA TYR A 244 6.70 -7.89 9.28
C TYR A 244 6.33 -8.66 10.56
N TYR A 245 6.64 -9.96 10.61
CA TYR A 245 6.34 -10.79 11.78
C TYR A 245 7.17 -10.43 13.01
N GLU A 246 8.43 -10.01 12.85
CA GLU A 246 9.26 -9.45 13.92
C GLU A 246 8.66 -8.17 14.51
N ALA A 247 8.24 -7.23 13.66
CA ALA A 247 7.60 -5.99 14.09
C ALA A 247 6.26 -6.27 14.78
N LEU A 248 5.46 -7.19 14.25
CA LEU A 248 4.20 -7.63 14.87
C LEU A 248 4.44 -8.24 16.25
N GLN A 249 5.42 -9.15 16.38
CA GLN A 249 5.75 -9.79 17.65
C GLN A 249 6.27 -8.79 18.68
N ALA A 250 7.18 -7.90 18.28
CA ALA A 250 7.72 -6.87 19.16
C ALA A 250 6.62 -5.92 19.66
N SER A 251 5.60 -5.69 18.83
CA SER A 251 4.53 -4.75 19.15
C SER A 251 3.34 -5.38 19.89
N SER A 252 3.20 -6.70 19.85
CA SER A 252 2.14 -7.44 20.55
C SER A 252 2.56 -7.98 21.92
N ALA A 253 3.86 -7.94 22.24
CA ALA A 253 4.34 -8.33 23.57
C ALA A 253 3.70 -7.46 24.67
N GLY A 254 3.09 -8.09 25.68
CA GLY A 254 2.39 -7.38 26.77
C GLY A 254 1.05 -6.74 26.36
N TRP A 255 0.47 -7.13 25.22
CA TRP A 255 -0.75 -6.51 24.71
C TRP A 255 -1.98 -6.75 25.59
N HIS A 256 -2.13 -7.91 26.23
CA HIS A 256 -3.26 -8.13 27.16
C HIS A 256 -3.15 -7.25 28.41
N GLU A 257 -1.92 -6.92 28.82
CA GLU A 257 -1.63 -6.17 30.03
C GLU A 257 -1.62 -4.65 29.86
N GLY A 258 -1.70 -4.12 28.63
CA GLY A 258 -1.56 -2.67 28.42
C GLY A 258 -0.13 -2.19 28.21
N GLU A 259 0.85 -3.09 28.21
CA GLU A 259 2.29 -2.75 28.30
C GLU A 259 3.01 -2.73 26.94
N ASN A 260 2.29 -3.08 25.87
CA ASN A 260 2.85 -3.18 24.54
C ASN A 260 3.26 -1.83 23.93
N SER A 261 4.17 -1.85 22.97
CA SER A 261 4.55 -0.68 22.18
C SER A 261 4.08 -0.82 20.74
N TYR A 262 3.36 0.16 20.22
CA TYR A 262 2.98 0.21 18.79
C TYR A 262 4.15 0.60 17.87
N GLU A 263 5.25 1.13 18.43
CA GLU A 263 6.32 1.78 17.69
C GLU A 263 6.94 0.90 16.58
N PRO A 264 7.32 -0.37 16.83
CA PRO A 264 7.95 -1.19 15.78
C PRO A 264 7.02 -1.41 14.58
N PHE A 265 5.74 -1.68 14.83
CA PHE A 265 4.75 -1.92 13.78
C PHE A 265 4.38 -0.65 13.02
N VAL A 266 4.28 0.49 13.71
CA VAL A 266 4.10 1.81 13.08
C VAL A 266 5.27 2.12 12.17
N LYS A 267 6.51 2.01 12.65
CA LYS A 267 7.71 2.24 11.82
C LYS A 267 7.76 1.32 10.61
N TYR A 268 7.40 0.04 10.79
CA TYR A 268 7.33 -0.91 9.69
C TYR A 268 6.38 -0.43 8.58
N TYR A 269 5.14 -0.07 8.93
CA TYR A 269 4.16 0.38 7.93
C TYR A 269 4.51 1.74 7.30
N LEU A 270 5.08 2.67 8.06
CA LEU A 270 5.62 3.92 7.50
C LEU A 270 6.74 3.62 6.49
N GLY A 271 7.63 2.68 6.80
CA GLY A 271 8.66 2.23 5.87
C GLY A 271 8.11 1.57 4.60
N ILE A 272 7.04 0.77 4.72
CA ILE A 272 6.33 0.20 3.56
C ILE A 272 5.71 1.31 2.71
N MET A 273 5.07 2.30 3.33
CA MET A 273 4.50 3.47 2.64
C MET A 273 5.56 4.25 1.86
N GLN A 274 6.70 4.56 2.49
CA GLN A 274 7.82 5.23 1.81
C GLN A 274 8.35 4.41 0.63
N LYS A 275 8.52 3.09 0.80
CA LYS A 275 8.94 2.20 -0.29
C LYS A 275 7.92 2.19 -1.44
N ALA A 276 6.63 2.14 -1.13
CA ALA A 276 5.57 2.17 -2.13
C ALA A 276 5.58 3.48 -2.92
N TYR A 277 5.73 4.63 -2.25
CA TYR A 277 5.83 5.92 -2.91
C TYR A 277 7.09 6.05 -3.78
N ASN A 278 8.25 5.65 -3.29
CA ASN A 278 9.48 5.66 -4.08
C ASN A 278 9.36 4.78 -5.34
N GLU A 279 8.74 3.60 -5.21
CA GLU A 279 8.49 2.72 -6.36
C GLU A 279 7.47 3.33 -7.34
N PHE A 280 6.42 3.97 -6.83
CA PHE A 280 5.42 4.65 -7.64
C PHE A 280 6.03 5.79 -8.46
N GLU A 281 6.79 6.68 -7.82
CA GLU A 281 7.46 7.80 -8.48
C GLU A 281 8.42 7.31 -9.56
N SER A 282 9.25 6.31 -9.25
CA SER A 282 10.17 5.69 -10.20
C SER A 282 9.45 5.08 -11.42
N ARG A 283 8.34 4.37 -11.19
CA ARG A 283 7.52 3.78 -12.26
C ARG A 283 6.88 4.85 -13.12
N VAL A 284 6.32 5.91 -12.53
CA VAL A 284 5.69 7.02 -13.28
C VAL A 284 6.73 7.79 -14.09
N GLU A 285 7.90 8.10 -13.52
CA GLU A 285 8.99 8.74 -14.26
C GLU A 285 9.49 7.89 -15.44
N HIS A 286 9.61 6.57 -15.23
CA HIS A 286 10.00 5.65 -16.28
C HIS A 286 8.97 5.59 -17.41
N LEU A 287 7.68 5.53 -17.07
CA LEU A 287 6.60 5.50 -18.05
C LEU A 287 6.50 6.82 -18.82
N LYS A 288 6.58 7.98 -18.15
CA LYS A 288 6.69 9.31 -18.81
C LYS A 288 7.82 9.33 -19.83
N ARG A 289 9.00 8.80 -19.48
CA ARG A 289 10.14 8.76 -20.41
C ARG A 289 9.93 7.80 -21.58
N ARG A 290 9.11 6.76 -21.45
CA ARG A 290 8.83 5.80 -22.52
C ARG A 290 7.67 6.22 -23.43
N SER A 291 6.63 6.88 -22.91
CA SER A 291 5.46 7.30 -23.71
C SER A 291 5.75 8.53 -24.57
N LEU A 292 6.72 9.36 -24.17
CA LEU A 292 7.16 10.49 -24.98
C LEU A 292 7.92 10.03 -26.23
N SER A 293 7.54 10.57 -27.39
CA SER A 293 8.34 10.44 -28.60
C SER A 293 9.76 11.00 -28.36
N LYS A 294 10.76 10.59 -29.15
CA LYS A 294 12.11 11.16 -29.05
C LYS A 294 12.10 12.71 -29.07
N PRO A 295 11.32 13.37 -29.96
CA PRO A 295 11.10 14.81 -29.90
C PRO A 295 10.53 15.32 -28.57
N ASP A 296 9.51 14.67 -28.02
CA ASP A 296 8.86 15.13 -26.79
C ASP A 296 9.74 14.93 -25.56
N ARG A 297 10.60 13.90 -25.55
CA ARG A 297 11.63 13.72 -24.51
C ARG A 297 12.65 14.86 -24.51
N ILE A 298 13.09 15.29 -25.70
CA ILE A 298 13.99 16.44 -25.85
C ILE A 298 13.29 17.72 -25.35
N LYS A 299 12.01 17.88 -25.70
CA LYS A 299 11.19 19.01 -25.26
C LYS A 299 11.06 19.06 -23.74
N ALA A 300 10.76 17.92 -23.09
CA ALA A 300 10.69 17.81 -21.63
C ALA A 300 12.01 18.14 -20.94
N VAL A 301 13.16 17.69 -21.49
CA VAL A 301 14.48 18.05 -20.97
C VAL A 301 14.72 19.56 -21.01
N ILE A 302 14.23 20.25 -22.04
CA ILE A 302 14.32 21.71 -22.15
C ILE A 302 13.39 22.38 -21.14
N ASP A 303 12.15 21.88 -20.98
CA ASP A 303 11.15 22.44 -20.06
C ASP A 303 11.59 22.37 -18.59
N HIS A 304 12.31 21.31 -18.21
CA HIS A 304 12.83 21.13 -16.85
C HIS A 304 14.16 21.85 -16.59
N LYS A 305 14.84 22.38 -17.61
CA LYS A 305 16.10 23.09 -17.43
C LYS A 305 15.84 24.58 -17.25
N VAL A 306 16.19 25.10 -16.07
CA VAL A 306 16.19 26.55 -15.83
C VAL A 306 17.35 27.19 -16.59
N GLY A 307 17.02 28.14 -17.46
CA GLY A 307 17.99 28.91 -18.23
C GLY A 307 18.47 28.20 -19.49
N LYS A 308 19.75 28.40 -19.83
CA LYS A 308 20.34 27.91 -21.09
C LYS A 308 20.65 26.42 -21.00
N ILE A 309 20.25 25.68 -22.03
CA ILE A 309 20.67 24.28 -22.25
C ILE A 309 21.46 24.14 -23.55
N THR A 310 22.55 23.39 -23.52
CA THR A 310 23.34 23.09 -24.70
C THR A 310 22.91 21.77 -25.34
N LYS A 311 23.20 21.60 -26.63
CA LYS A 311 22.99 20.33 -27.33
C LYS A 311 23.74 19.17 -26.66
N LYS A 312 24.94 19.44 -26.11
CA LYS A 312 25.76 18.44 -25.43
C LYS A 312 25.04 17.93 -24.18
N GLU A 313 24.52 18.83 -23.35
CA GLU A 313 23.73 18.45 -22.17
C GLU A 313 22.48 17.65 -22.54
N ILE A 314 21.75 18.04 -23.61
CA ILE A 314 20.60 17.26 -24.10
C ILE A 314 21.02 15.84 -24.49
N MET A 315 22.16 15.68 -25.18
CA MET A 315 22.68 14.37 -25.56
C MET A 315 23.17 13.55 -24.37
N GLU A 316 23.71 14.18 -23.33
CA GLU A 316 24.10 13.51 -22.07
C GLU A 316 22.86 13.05 -21.29
N LEU A 317 21.77 13.82 -21.31
CA LEU A 317 20.49 13.50 -20.65
C LEU A 317 19.62 12.51 -21.45
N CYS A 318 19.83 12.40 -22.76
CA CYS A 318 19.12 11.49 -23.67
C CYS A 318 20.12 10.68 -24.53
N PRO A 319 20.94 9.81 -23.93
CA PRO A 319 22.03 9.14 -24.63
C PRO A 319 21.56 8.15 -25.71
N ASP A 320 20.32 7.70 -25.64
CA ASP A 320 19.69 6.80 -26.61
C ASP A 320 19.09 7.52 -27.84
N ILE A 321 19.04 8.87 -27.81
CA ILE A 321 18.52 9.67 -28.91
C ILE A 321 19.67 10.10 -29.82
N SER A 322 19.58 9.75 -31.10
CA SER A 322 20.61 10.10 -32.07
C SER A 322 20.75 11.62 -32.18
N ARG A 323 22.00 12.08 -32.36
CA ARG A 323 22.33 13.51 -32.57
C ARG A 323 21.46 14.16 -33.65
N VAL A 324 21.20 13.43 -34.74
CA VAL A 324 20.34 13.89 -35.85
C VAL A 324 18.91 14.19 -35.38
N THR A 325 18.35 13.33 -34.52
CA THR A 325 17.01 13.53 -33.96
C THR A 325 16.98 14.74 -33.02
N VAL A 326 18.03 14.94 -32.22
CA VAL A 326 18.20 16.11 -31.35
C VAL A 326 18.25 17.40 -32.18
N GLU A 327 19.09 17.45 -33.22
CA GLU A 327 19.24 18.62 -34.09
C GLU A 327 17.95 18.94 -34.86
N ARG A 328 17.25 17.92 -35.37
CA ARG A 328 15.96 18.11 -36.04
C ARG A 328 14.91 18.69 -35.08
N THR A 329 14.76 18.09 -33.90
CA THR A 329 13.78 18.55 -32.90
C THR A 329 14.06 19.99 -32.46
N LEU A 330 15.33 20.32 -32.17
CA LEU A 330 15.71 21.68 -31.79
C LEU A 330 15.41 22.69 -32.91
N THR A 331 15.62 22.31 -34.17
CA THR A 331 15.28 23.15 -35.33
C THR A 331 13.78 23.40 -35.40
N ASP A 332 12.97 22.36 -35.21
CA ASP A 332 11.51 22.45 -35.25
C ASP A 332 10.97 23.30 -34.09
N LEU A 333 11.51 23.15 -32.87
CA LEU A 333 11.16 23.94 -31.69
C LEU A 333 11.58 25.42 -31.81
N VAL A 334 12.70 25.73 -32.47
CA VAL A 334 13.09 27.11 -32.78
C VAL A 334 12.13 27.71 -33.82
N LYS A 335 11.82 26.95 -34.88
CA LYS A 335 10.90 27.41 -35.94
C LYS A 335 9.49 27.68 -35.42
N SER A 336 9.00 26.87 -34.49
CA SER A 336 7.69 27.06 -33.86
C SER A 336 7.67 28.17 -32.81
N GLY A 337 8.82 28.77 -32.49
CA GLY A 337 8.93 29.78 -31.43
C GLY A 337 8.85 29.22 -30.00
N TYR A 338 8.96 27.89 -29.82
CA TYR A 338 8.94 27.25 -28.50
C TYR A 338 10.24 27.51 -27.70
N ILE A 339 11.36 27.69 -28.40
CA ILE A 339 12.67 28.00 -27.81
C ILE A 339 13.41 29.05 -28.61
N ALA A 340 14.25 29.84 -27.94
CA ALA A 340 15.19 30.76 -28.56
C ALA A 340 16.58 30.13 -28.61
N LYS A 341 17.25 30.23 -29.77
CA LYS A 341 18.68 29.91 -29.89
C LYS A 341 19.50 31.09 -29.38
N VAL A 342 20.40 30.85 -28.42
CA VAL A 342 21.26 31.86 -27.80
C VAL A 342 22.74 31.50 -27.95
N GLY A 343 23.60 32.52 -28.12
CA GLY A 343 25.03 32.35 -28.35
C GLY A 343 25.38 31.92 -29.78
N ALA A 344 26.68 31.74 -30.04
CA ALA A 344 27.21 31.38 -31.37
C ALA A 344 28.36 30.36 -31.27
N GLY A 345 28.50 29.53 -32.31
CA GLY A 345 29.58 28.54 -32.40
C GLY A 345 29.55 27.52 -31.25
N PRO A 346 30.68 27.21 -30.59
CA PRO A 346 30.75 26.27 -29.46
C PRO A 346 29.87 26.67 -28.26
N SER A 347 29.53 27.95 -28.15
CA SER A 347 28.69 28.48 -27.06
C SER A 347 27.19 28.41 -27.35
N THR A 348 26.76 27.80 -28.47
CA THR A 348 25.34 27.69 -28.82
C THR A 348 24.56 26.95 -27.74
N GLY A 349 23.48 27.57 -27.27
CA GLY A 349 22.48 26.93 -26.41
C GLY A 349 21.07 27.37 -26.78
N TYR A 350 20.11 26.87 -26.02
CA TYR A 350 18.68 27.09 -26.22
C TYR A 350 18.04 27.49 -24.91
N VAL A 351 17.06 28.38 -24.95
CA VAL A 351 16.30 28.85 -23.78
C VAL A 351 14.82 28.73 -24.12
N ARG A 352 14.02 28.27 -23.16
CA ARG A 352 12.56 28.25 -23.26
C ARG A 352 12.02 29.69 -23.37
N ILE A 353 11.20 29.96 -24.39
CA ILE A 353 10.47 31.23 -24.54
C ILE A 353 9.13 31.13 -23.80
#